data_AF-A0A2V6Y5F5-F1
#
_entry.id   AF-A0A2V6Y5F5-F1
#
_cell.length_a   1.000
_cell.length_b   1.000
_cell.length_c   1.000
_cell.angle_alpha   90.00
_cell.angle_beta   90.00
_cell.angle_gamma   90.00
#
_symmetry.space_group_name_H-M   'P 1'
#
loop_
_entity.id
_entity.type
_entity.pdbx_description
1 polymer ?
#
loop_
_entity_poly.entity_id
_entity_poly.type
_entity_poly.pdbx_seq_one_letter_code
_entity_poly.pdbx_strand_id
1 'polypeptide(L)'
;MWTVISELARNVLERGWRGELILRRLARDHRLGMRVTVHVKQAEPAPADLLPVLSEVGSLIDELEVFSGADRGAMMSITKWVRDHPSASAARLVLPSWKRETDISRGSDVRPLSPAPYADTGGQQLQREELIDFFDNAPVPLHWVAEDGRILWANRAELELLGYSSEEYIGRNIAEFHVDADAIADILGRLSHGETVHNYEARLRSKDESIRHVLITSNVFWENGKFVHTRCFTRDITERTEAEEALRLDEYTHLLAHWIRDYAIFMLDSDGYVMTWNTGARLLKGYTDDEILGRHFSRFYTSEDREAGTPERILRLAREQGR
;
A
#
# COMPACT_ATOMS: atom_id res chain seq x y z
N MET A 1 13.47 11.90 28.43
CA MET A 1 13.40 10.49 28.87
C MET A 1 13.97 9.55 27.82
N TRP A 2 13.47 9.57 26.57
CA TRP A 2 14.10 8.84 25.46
C TRP A 2 15.58 9.20 25.30
N THR A 3 15.93 10.49 25.38
CA THR A 3 17.32 10.97 25.40
C THR A 3 18.18 10.29 26.48
N VAL A 4 17.68 10.17 27.71
CA VAL A 4 18.42 9.51 28.82
C VAL A 4 18.66 8.03 28.52
N ILE A 5 17.64 7.34 27.99
CA ILE A 5 17.71 5.90 27.67
C ILE A 5 18.66 5.65 26.49
N SER A 6 18.56 6.45 25.43
CA SER A 6 19.42 6.35 24.24
C SER A 6 20.88 6.63 24.57
N GLU A 7 21.15 7.63 25.40
CA GLU A 7 22.51 7.96 25.85
C GLU A 7 23.14 6.85 26.69
N LEU A 8 22.39 6.29 27.65
CA LEU A 8 22.85 5.17 28.47
C LEU A 8 23.12 3.91 27.62
N ALA A 9 22.23 3.59 26.68
CA ALA A 9 22.38 2.43 25.81
C ALA A 9 23.59 2.58 24.85
N ARG A 10 23.75 3.76 24.24
CA ARG A 10 24.88 4.07 23.35
C ARG A 10 26.21 3.92 24.07
N ASN A 11 26.32 4.43 25.31
CA ASN A 11 27.60 4.39 26.04
C ASN A 11 28.00 2.97 26.45
N VAL A 12 27.03 2.15 26.88
CA VAL A 12 27.26 0.72 27.16
C VAL A 12 27.80 0.01 25.92
N LEU A 13 27.27 0.32 24.73
CA LEU A 13 27.73 -0.25 23.46
C LEU A 13 29.12 0.26 23.05
N GLU A 14 29.37 1.56 23.10
CA GLU A 14 30.64 2.18 22.69
C GLU A 14 31.82 1.70 23.54
N ARG A 15 31.58 1.41 24.82
CA ARG A 15 32.61 0.89 25.72
C ARG A 15 32.73 -0.64 25.69
N GLY A 16 31.97 -1.32 24.83
CA GLY A 16 32.00 -2.77 24.64
C GLY A 16 31.43 -3.55 25.83
N TRP A 17 30.67 -2.90 26.71
CA TRP A 17 30.16 -3.53 27.92
C TRP A 17 28.93 -4.38 27.61
N ARG A 18 28.82 -5.50 28.32
CA ARG A 18 27.65 -6.37 28.24
C ARG A 18 26.79 -6.13 29.47
N GLY A 19 25.58 -5.64 29.23
CA GLY A 19 24.65 -5.36 30.29
C GLY A 19 23.18 -5.41 29.91
N GLU A 20 22.34 -5.36 30.93
CA GLU A 20 20.89 -5.39 30.80
C GLU A 20 20.31 -4.04 31.21
N LEU A 21 19.45 -3.48 30.37
CA LEU A 21 18.73 -2.25 30.63
C LEU A 21 17.29 -2.59 31.03
N ILE A 22 16.99 -2.45 32.32
CA ILE A 22 15.70 -2.82 32.90
C ILE A 22 14.89 -1.56 33.13
N LEU A 23 13.78 -1.43 32.40
CA LEU A 23 12.84 -0.33 32.55
C LEU A 23 11.67 -0.77 33.43
N ARG A 24 11.43 -0.05 34.54
CA ARG A 24 10.32 -0.31 35.46
C ARG A 24 9.45 0.93 35.61
N ARG A 25 8.15 0.73 35.51
CA ARG A 25 7.14 1.72 35.91
C ARG A 25 7.04 1.71 37.43
N LEU A 26 7.20 2.88 38.04
CA LEU A 26 6.99 3.11 39.46
C LEU A 26 5.71 3.93 39.64
N ALA A 27 4.99 3.65 40.72
CA ALA A 27 3.88 4.47 41.17
C ALA A 27 4.15 4.84 42.63
N ARG A 28 4.22 6.13 42.92
CA ARG A 28 4.43 6.64 44.28
C ARG A 28 3.71 7.97 44.43
N ASP A 29 2.88 8.12 45.45
CA ASP A 29 2.21 9.37 45.81
C ASP A 29 1.56 10.08 44.61
N HIS A 30 0.74 9.33 43.85
CA HIS A 30 0.08 9.75 42.61
C HIS A 30 1.00 10.13 41.44
N ARG A 31 2.32 9.94 41.55
CA ARG A 31 3.25 10.18 40.44
C ARG A 31 3.62 8.87 39.75
N LEU A 32 3.76 8.98 38.43
CA LEU A 32 4.26 7.92 37.57
C LEU A 32 5.75 8.13 37.32
N GLY A 33 6.55 7.17 37.75
CA GLY A 33 8.00 7.16 37.55
C GLY A 33 8.40 6.11 36.52
N MET A 34 9.48 6.38 35.81
CA MET A 34 10.21 5.36 35.06
C MET A 34 11.61 5.23 35.63
N ARG A 35 11.98 4.00 35.99
CA ARG A 35 13.30 3.64 36.47
C ARG A 35 14.02 2.82 35.39
N VAL A 36 15.20 3.29 35.00
CA VAL A 36 16.12 2.63 34.08
C VAL A 36 17.25 2.03 34.92
N THR A 37 17.41 0.71 34.91
CA THR A 37 18.53 0.06 35.60
C THR A 37 19.47 -0.56 34.58
N VAL A 38 20.73 -0.17 34.58
CA VAL A 38 21.80 -0.77 33.79
C VAL A 38 22.56 -1.74 34.69
N HIS A 39 22.60 -3.01 34.31
CA HIS A 39 23.40 -4.03 34.98
C HIS A 39 24.58 -4.42 34.10
N VAL A 40 25.81 -4.13 34.51
CA VAL A 40 27.03 -4.49 33.77
C VAL A 40 27.60 -5.77 34.39
N LYS A 41 27.71 -6.83 33.58
CA LYS A 41 28.13 -8.17 34.04
C LYS A 41 29.63 -8.28 34.33
N GLN A 42 30.45 -7.29 33.95
CA GLN A 42 31.89 -7.27 34.21
C GLN A 42 32.24 -6.36 35.39
N ALA A 43 33.19 -6.83 36.23
CA ALA A 43 33.60 -6.17 37.48
C ALA A 43 34.42 -4.89 37.27
N GLU A 44 34.93 -4.68 36.05
CA GLU A 44 35.55 -3.43 35.63
C GLU A 44 34.90 -2.96 34.33
N PRO A 45 34.55 -1.68 34.24
CA PRO A 45 34.89 -0.60 35.18
C PRO A 45 33.81 -0.34 36.25
N ALA A 46 34.16 0.47 37.25
CA ALA A 46 33.26 0.78 38.35
C ALA A 46 32.07 1.60 37.85
N PRO A 47 30.87 1.48 38.44
CA PRO A 47 29.72 2.26 37.99
C PRO A 47 29.90 3.78 38.19
N ALA A 48 30.92 4.22 38.93
CA ALA A 48 31.35 5.62 38.93
C ALA A 48 31.89 6.10 37.57
N ASP A 49 32.39 5.19 36.72
CA ASP A 49 32.87 5.50 35.37
C ASP A 49 31.73 5.74 34.36
N LEU A 50 30.47 5.50 34.78
CA LEU A 50 29.24 5.90 34.08
C LEU A 50 28.80 7.35 34.41
N LEU A 51 29.28 7.93 35.52
CA LEU A 51 28.89 9.28 35.97
C LEU A 51 29.29 10.42 35.00
N PRO A 52 30.42 10.40 34.27
CA PRO A 52 30.77 11.49 33.34
C PRO A 52 29.68 11.78 32.30
N VAL A 53 28.92 10.74 31.93
CA VAL A 53 27.81 10.74 30.96
C VAL A 53 26.58 11.48 31.50
N LEU A 54 26.41 11.53 32.83
CA LEU A 54 25.28 12.21 33.47
C LEU A 54 25.48 13.71 33.59
N SER A 55 26.64 14.26 33.20
CA SER A 55 26.85 15.71 33.22
C SER A 55 25.97 16.44 32.19
N GLU A 56 25.70 15.82 31.03
CA GLU A 56 24.84 16.39 29.98
C GLU A 56 23.34 16.15 30.22
N VAL A 57 22.99 15.05 30.90
CA VAL A 57 21.60 14.60 31.10
C VAL A 57 21.14 14.71 32.56
N GLY A 58 22.00 15.20 33.46
CA GLY A 58 21.78 15.19 34.90
C GLY A 58 20.59 16.03 35.35
N SER A 59 20.26 17.11 34.63
CA SER A 59 19.04 17.91 34.87
C SER A 59 17.75 17.13 34.59
N LEU A 60 17.83 16.04 33.82
CA LEU A 60 16.71 15.17 33.46
C LEU A 60 16.58 13.95 34.38
N ILE A 61 17.39 13.84 35.44
CA ILE A 61 17.38 12.73 36.39
C ILE A 61 16.88 13.21 37.75
N ASP A 62 15.97 12.46 38.37
CA ASP A 62 15.47 12.81 39.70
C ASP A 62 16.16 11.99 40.80
N GLU A 63 16.44 10.71 40.55
CA GLU A 63 17.12 9.82 41.51
C GLU A 63 18.17 8.96 40.77
N LEU A 64 19.32 8.73 41.43
CA LEU A 64 20.39 7.87 40.96
C LEU A 64 20.84 6.96 42.11
N GLU A 65 20.79 5.65 41.89
CA GLU A 65 21.28 4.61 42.81
C GLU A 65 22.38 3.80 42.12
N VAL A 66 23.51 3.60 42.77
CA VAL A 66 24.66 2.85 42.23
C VAL A 66 25.09 1.78 43.23
N PHE A 67 25.21 0.54 42.76
CA PHE A 67 25.64 -0.61 43.54
C PHE A 67 26.76 -1.36 42.79
N SER A 68 27.82 -1.73 43.49
CA SER A 68 28.86 -2.62 42.96
C SER A 68 29.13 -3.77 43.94
N GLY A 69 29.36 -4.97 43.43
CA GLY A 69 29.69 -6.14 44.25
C GLY A 69 30.68 -7.05 43.54
N ALA A 70 31.70 -7.51 44.28
CA ALA A 70 32.85 -8.25 43.75
C ALA A 70 32.46 -9.50 42.92
N ASP A 71 31.34 -10.15 43.25
CA ASP A 71 30.86 -11.38 42.57
C ASP A 71 29.63 -11.19 41.68
N ARG A 72 29.04 -9.99 41.64
CA ARG A 72 27.74 -9.74 40.98
C ARG A 72 27.76 -8.68 39.90
N GLY A 73 28.90 -8.03 39.68
CA GLY A 73 29.03 -6.94 38.71
C GLY A 73 28.55 -5.60 39.28
N ALA A 74 28.28 -4.66 38.38
CA ALA A 74 27.87 -3.30 38.72
C ALA A 74 26.43 -3.03 38.27
N MET A 75 25.64 -2.39 39.13
CA MET A 75 24.26 -2.01 38.84
C MET A 75 24.08 -0.50 39.07
N MET A 76 23.59 0.20 38.06
CA MET A 76 23.21 1.62 38.17
C MET A 76 21.72 1.76 37.87
N SER A 77 20.97 2.46 38.70
CA SER A 77 19.55 2.71 38.52
C SER A 77 19.26 4.21 38.52
N ILE A 78 18.57 4.68 37.49
CA ILE A 78 18.19 6.08 37.29
C ILE A 78 16.67 6.16 37.27
N THR A 79 16.10 7.04 38.08
CA THR A 79 14.64 7.27 38.10
C THR A 79 14.30 8.68 37.64
N LYS A 80 13.28 8.78 36.78
CA LYS A 80 12.64 10.04 36.40
C LYS A 80 11.15 9.96 36.68
N TRP A 81 10.65 10.91 37.45
CA TRP A 81 9.23 11.09 37.72
C TRP A 81 8.62 12.00 36.65
N VAL A 82 7.47 11.60 36.13
CA VAL A 82 6.65 12.41 35.21
C VAL A 82 5.48 12.98 36.01
N ARG A 83 5.19 14.28 35.85
CA ARG A 83 4.00 14.89 36.47
C ARG A 83 2.73 14.32 35.86
N ASP A 84 1.68 14.26 36.66
CA ASP A 84 0.37 13.76 36.27
C ASP A 84 -0.10 14.37 34.94
N HIS A 85 -0.20 13.50 33.93
CA HIS A 85 -0.92 13.77 32.70
C HIS A 85 -1.93 12.62 32.55
N PRO A 86 -3.22 12.88 32.25
CA PRO A 86 -4.24 11.84 32.09
C PRO A 86 -3.88 10.79 31.03
N SER A 87 -3.04 11.17 30.06
CA SER A 87 -2.47 10.25 29.06
C SER A 87 -1.42 9.29 29.62
N ALA A 88 -0.78 9.59 30.76
CA ALA A 88 0.26 8.77 31.36
C ALA A 88 -0.30 7.58 32.16
N SER A 89 -1.52 7.68 32.70
CA SER A 89 -2.21 6.55 33.31
C SER A 89 -2.69 5.55 32.25
N ALA A 90 -3.10 6.03 31.06
CA ALA A 90 -3.56 5.24 29.93
C ALA A 90 -2.46 4.80 28.93
N ALA A 91 -1.27 5.42 28.95
CA ALA A 91 -0.18 5.06 28.04
C ALA A 91 0.37 3.65 28.34
N ARG A 92 0.18 2.72 27.39
CA ARG A 92 0.99 1.50 27.32
C ARG A 92 2.39 1.89 26.86
N LEU A 93 3.35 1.81 27.77
CA LEU A 93 4.76 1.98 27.47
C LEU A 93 5.25 0.81 26.60
N VAL A 94 5.36 1.06 25.30
CA VAL A 94 5.99 0.14 24.33
C VAL A 94 7.50 0.33 24.44
N LEU A 95 8.23 -0.74 24.78
CA LEU A 95 9.68 -0.75 24.92
C LEU A 95 10.32 -1.64 23.84
N PRO A 96 11.44 -1.25 23.22
CA PRO A 96 12.22 -2.14 22.35
C PRO A 96 12.80 -3.31 23.16
N SER A 97 12.80 -4.49 22.56
CA SER A 97 13.21 -5.75 23.18
C SER A 97 14.71 -5.81 23.49
N TRP A 98 15.10 -5.58 24.75
CA TRP A 98 16.36 -6.11 25.30
C TRP A 98 15.98 -7.19 26.33
N LYS A 99 16.55 -8.38 26.16
CA LYS A 99 16.17 -9.66 26.82
C LYS A 99 15.82 -9.51 28.30
N ARG A 100 14.62 -9.96 28.69
CA ARG A 100 14.30 -10.29 30.09
C ARG A 100 14.75 -11.71 30.36
N GLU A 101 15.80 -11.86 31.15
CA GLU A 101 16.17 -13.09 31.82
C GLU A 101 15.90 -12.88 33.30
N THR A 102 14.75 -13.34 33.81
CA THR A 102 14.56 -13.46 35.25
C THR A 102 13.68 -14.67 35.55
N ASP A 103 14.33 -15.75 35.97
CA ASP A 103 13.96 -16.37 37.23
C ASP A 103 15.24 -16.73 38.01
N ILE A 104 15.61 -15.86 38.94
CA ILE A 104 16.37 -16.26 40.13
C ILE A 104 15.45 -15.96 41.30
N SER A 105 14.73 -16.97 41.77
CA SER A 105 13.98 -16.91 43.02
C SER A 105 14.88 -17.43 44.16
N ARG A 106 14.93 -16.65 45.24
CA ARG A 106 15.46 -17.05 46.55
C ARG A 106 14.79 -18.36 46.98
N GLY A 107 15.55 -19.28 47.59
CA GLY A 107 15.01 -20.46 48.29
C GLY A 107 13.99 -20.05 49.37
N SER A 108 13.08 -20.90 49.82
CA SER A 108 13.10 -22.37 49.89
C SER A 108 11.68 -22.95 50.06
N ASP A 109 11.55 -24.22 49.65
CA ASP A 109 10.53 -25.22 50.00
C ASP A 109 9.11 -25.20 49.37
N VAL A 110 8.88 -26.25 48.56
CA VAL A 110 7.69 -27.09 48.33
C VAL A 110 7.36 -27.31 46.82
N ARG A 111 7.33 -28.59 46.41
CA ARG A 111 6.92 -29.20 45.10
C ARG A 111 5.62 -30.01 45.31
N PRO A 112 4.96 -30.63 44.29
CA PRO A 112 4.67 -30.21 42.89
C PRO A 112 3.23 -30.59 42.44
N LEU A 113 2.73 -30.07 41.30
CA LEU A 113 1.79 -30.77 40.39
C LEU A 113 2.00 -30.26 38.94
N SER A 114 2.24 -31.18 37.99
CA SER A 114 2.33 -30.98 36.52
C SER A 114 1.02 -31.43 35.82
N PRO A 115 0.78 -31.24 34.49
CA PRO A 115 1.42 -30.36 33.47
C PRO A 115 0.45 -29.50 32.59
N ALA A 116 0.96 -28.39 32.01
CA ALA A 116 0.67 -27.65 30.72
C ALA A 116 -0.79 -27.45 30.18
N PRO A 117 -1.14 -26.34 29.45
CA PRO A 117 -0.53 -25.96 28.16
C PRO A 117 -0.33 -24.44 27.87
N TYR A 118 0.74 -24.14 27.12
CA TYR A 118 1.02 -22.99 26.23
C TYR A 118 0.36 -21.61 26.47
N ALA A 119 1.17 -20.58 26.74
CA ALA A 119 0.80 -19.17 26.54
C ALA A 119 1.80 -18.48 25.59
N ASP A 120 1.32 -18.26 24.38
CA ASP A 120 1.96 -17.77 23.16
C ASP A 120 2.28 -16.27 23.22
N THR A 121 3.53 -15.89 23.51
CA THR A 121 4.01 -14.49 23.39
C THR A 121 5.00 -14.27 22.24
N GLY A 122 5.50 -15.34 21.62
CA GLY A 122 6.22 -15.27 20.35
C GLY A 122 5.28 -14.98 19.18
N GLY A 123 4.06 -15.51 19.22
CA GLY A 123 3.04 -15.31 18.21
C GLY A 123 2.65 -13.85 18.01
N GLN A 124 2.58 -13.01 19.04
CA GLN A 124 2.12 -11.63 18.88
C GLN A 124 3.09 -10.69 18.16
N GLN A 125 4.41 -10.95 18.25
CA GLN A 125 5.43 -10.15 17.56
C GLN A 125 5.63 -10.63 16.12
N LEU A 126 5.65 -11.95 15.91
CA LEU A 126 5.56 -12.55 14.58
C LEU A 126 4.29 -12.09 13.86
N GLN A 127 3.12 -12.12 14.52
CA GLN A 127 1.85 -11.62 13.96
C GLN A 127 1.93 -10.14 13.57
N ARG A 128 2.65 -9.30 14.31
CA ARG A 128 2.75 -7.88 13.98
C ARG A 128 3.65 -7.62 12.77
N GLU A 129 4.80 -8.30 12.71
CA GLU A 129 5.71 -8.22 11.56
C GLU A 129 5.05 -8.83 10.31
N GLU A 130 4.36 -9.95 10.47
CA GLU A 130 3.54 -10.58 9.42
C GLU A 130 2.40 -9.69 8.95
N LEU A 131 1.74 -8.93 9.84
CA LEU A 131 0.68 -7.99 9.43
C LEU A 131 1.22 -6.82 8.63
N ILE A 132 2.35 -6.24 9.05
CA ILE A 132 2.99 -5.13 8.31
C ILE A 132 3.44 -5.64 6.94
N ASP A 133 4.12 -6.79 6.90
CA ASP A 133 4.55 -7.42 5.66
C ASP A 133 3.36 -7.76 4.76
N PHE A 134 2.26 -8.28 5.32
CA PHE A 134 1.03 -8.54 4.59
C PHE A 134 0.45 -7.28 3.95
N PHE A 135 0.40 -6.16 4.67
CA PHE A 135 -0.14 -4.91 4.13
C PHE A 135 0.79 -4.28 3.09
N ASP A 136 2.11 -4.29 3.33
CA ASP A 136 3.11 -3.74 2.41
C ASP A 136 3.20 -4.55 1.10
N ASN A 137 3.06 -5.87 1.17
CA ASN A 137 3.14 -6.77 0.02
C ASN A 137 1.77 -7.27 -0.49
N ALA A 138 0.66 -6.76 0.03
CA ALA A 138 -0.67 -7.09 -0.49
C ALA A 138 -0.72 -6.74 -1.99
N PRO A 139 -1.24 -7.63 -2.86
CA PRO A 139 -1.34 -7.39 -4.30
C PRO A 139 -2.45 -6.39 -4.67
N VAL A 140 -3.09 -5.80 -3.66
CA VAL A 140 -4.12 -4.78 -3.83
C VAL A 140 -3.48 -3.45 -3.44
N PRO A 141 -3.56 -2.42 -4.28
CA PRO A 141 -3.16 -1.07 -3.94
C PRO A 141 -3.88 -0.55 -2.69
N LEU A 142 -3.12 -0.14 -1.68
CA LEU A 142 -3.62 0.38 -0.40
C LEU A 142 -2.92 1.67 -0.06
N HIS A 143 -3.66 2.62 0.51
CA HIS A 143 -3.07 3.82 1.10
C HIS A 143 -3.93 4.38 2.24
N TRP A 144 -3.28 5.19 3.08
CA TRP A 144 -3.92 5.97 4.14
C TRP A 144 -3.73 7.44 3.86
N VAL A 145 -4.81 8.21 3.99
CA VAL A 145 -4.82 9.66 3.82
C VAL A 145 -5.33 10.31 5.09
N ALA A 146 -4.68 11.39 5.53
CA ALA A 146 -5.12 12.21 6.65
C ALA A 146 -6.37 13.04 6.30
N GLU A 147 -6.98 13.66 7.31
CA GLU A 147 -8.18 14.51 7.14
C GLU A 147 -7.94 15.68 6.16
N ASP A 148 -6.72 16.21 6.10
CA ASP A 148 -6.32 17.30 5.21
C ASP A 148 -5.98 16.84 3.78
N GLY A 149 -6.16 15.55 3.47
CA GLY A 149 -5.86 14.98 2.16
C GLY A 149 -4.39 14.55 2.00
N ARG A 150 -3.57 14.63 3.04
CA ARG A 150 -2.15 14.21 2.97
C ARG A 150 -2.00 12.70 3.02
N ILE A 151 -1.23 12.13 2.08
CA ILE A 151 -0.93 10.69 2.07
C ILE A 151 0.02 10.36 3.22
N LEU A 152 -0.39 9.48 4.13
CA LEU A 152 0.39 9.07 5.31
C LEU A 152 1.21 7.80 5.06
N TRP A 153 0.66 6.88 4.28
CA TRP A 153 1.28 5.60 3.95
C TRP A 153 0.64 5.03 2.68
N ALA A 154 1.42 4.30 1.90
CA ALA A 154 0.96 3.55 0.74
C ALA A 154 1.79 2.26 0.63
N ASN A 155 1.16 1.17 0.22
CA ASN A 155 1.85 -0.10 0.04
C ASN A 155 2.57 -0.19 -1.31
N ARG A 156 3.31 -1.28 -1.53
CA ARG A 156 4.06 -1.49 -2.77
C ARG A 156 3.15 -1.50 -4.01
N ALA A 157 1.99 -2.16 -3.94
CA ALA A 157 1.08 -2.27 -5.08
C ALA A 157 0.54 -0.91 -5.54
N GLU A 158 0.26 0.03 -4.62
CA GLU A 158 -0.15 1.40 -4.96
C GLU A 158 0.99 2.18 -5.64
N LEU A 159 2.20 2.08 -5.10
CA LEU A 159 3.37 2.74 -5.67
C LEU A 159 3.71 2.21 -7.06
N GLU A 160 3.62 0.89 -7.26
CA GLU A 160 3.82 0.24 -8.56
C GLU A 160 2.74 0.63 -9.58
N LEU A 161 1.46 0.67 -9.17
CA LEU A 161 0.35 1.08 -10.03
C LEU A 161 0.56 2.50 -10.60
N LEU A 162 1.00 3.43 -9.76
CA LEU A 162 1.16 4.84 -10.15
C LEU A 162 2.58 5.19 -10.62
N GLY A 163 3.55 4.30 -10.42
CA GLY A 163 4.95 4.46 -10.85
C GLY A 163 5.76 5.49 -10.03
N TYR A 164 5.33 5.81 -8.80
CA TYR A 164 6.03 6.74 -7.92
C TYR A 164 6.87 6.02 -6.87
N SER A 165 7.97 6.63 -6.42
CA SER A 165 8.65 6.17 -5.21
C SER A 165 7.90 6.62 -3.95
N SER A 166 8.17 5.96 -2.82
CA SER A 166 7.61 6.35 -1.52
C SER A 166 7.87 7.81 -1.17
N GLU A 167 9.06 8.33 -1.47
CA GLU A 167 9.49 9.70 -1.17
C GLU A 167 8.77 10.75 -2.04
N GLU A 168 8.38 10.36 -3.25
CA GLU A 168 7.67 11.23 -4.20
C GLU A 168 6.16 11.23 -3.97
N TYR A 169 5.61 10.20 -3.34
CA TYR A 169 4.17 9.99 -3.14
C TYR A 169 3.72 10.34 -1.73
N ILE A 170 4.39 9.81 -0.70
CA ILE A 170 3.98 9.98 0.70
C ILE A 170 4.21 11.43 1.14
N GLY A 171 3.21 12.00 1.80
CA GLY A 171 3.24 13.37 2.31
C GLY A 171 2.74 14.44 1.33
N ARG A 172 2.42 14.06 0.08
CA ARG A 172 1.73 14.94 -0.86
C ARG A 172 0.22 14.88 -0.69
N ASN A 173 -0.50 15.80 -1.31
CA ASN A 173 -1.95 15.78 -1.29
C ASN A 173 -2.49 14.79 -2.33
N ILE A 174 -3.42 13.93 -1.93
CA ILE A 174 -3.99 12.88 -2.81
C ILE A 174 -4.71 13.45 -4.04
N ALA A 175 -5.21 14.69 -3.97
CA ALA A 175 -5.86 15.36 -5.08
C ALA A 175 -4.90 15.67 -6.24
N GLU A 176 -3.60 15.78 -5.98
CA GLU A 176 -2.57 16.00 -7.02
C GLU A 176 -2.49 14.83 -8.02
N PHE A 177 -2.88 13.64 -7.59
CA PHE A 177 -2.82 12.41 -8.39
C PHE A 177 -4.16 12.07 -9.06
N HIS A 178 -5.23 12.82 -8.78
CA HIS A 178 -6.51 12.65 -9.46
C HIS A 178 -6.56 13.53 -10.72
N VAL A 179 -7.11 12.99 -11.81
CA VAL A 179 -7.39 13.76 -13.02
C VAL A 179 -8.61 14.65 -12.81
N ASP A 180 -9.63 14.11 -12.15
CA ASP A 180 -10.92 14.75 -11.93
C ASP A 180 -10.98 15.37 -10.53
N ALA A 181 -10.83 16.69 -10.45
CA ALA A 181 -10.85 17.42 -9.18
C ALA A 181 -12.19 17.28 -8.43
N ASP A 182 -13.31 17.26 -9.16
CA ASP A 182 -14.65 17.11 -8.57
C ASP A 182 -14.84 15.71 -7.96
N ALA A 183 -14.26 14.67 -8.58
CA ALA A 183 -14.35 13.31 -8.09
C ALA A 183 -13.65 13.15 -6.73
N ILE A 184 -12.41 13.66 -6.61
CA ILE A 184 -11.70 13.58 -5.33
C ILE A 184 -12.33 14.48 -4.26
N ALA A 185 -12.87 15.64 -4.64
CA ALA A 185 -13.60 16.50 -3.73
C ALA A 185 -14.85 15.81 -3.15
N ASP A 186 -15.62 15.10 -3.98
CA ASP A 186 -16.77 14.31 -3.51
C ASP A 186 -16.34 13.18 -2.57
N ILE A 187 -15.32 12.39 -2.95
CA ILE A 187 -14.80 11.29 -2.13
C ILE A 187 -14.37 11.81 -0.75
N LEU A 188 -13.54 12.85 -0.69
CA LEU A 188 -13.07 13.42 0.58
C LEU A 188 -14.23 14.03 1.38
N GLY A 189 -15.17 14.70 0.70
CA GLY A 189 -16.39 15.22 1.29
C GLY A 189 -17.19 14.13 2.01
N ARG A 190 -17.52 13.03 1.32
CA ARG A 190 -18.26 11.90 1.88
C ARG A 190 -17.53 11.25 3.05
N LEU A 191 -16.22 11.01 2.90
CA LEU A 191 -15.40 10.44 3.97
C LEU A 191 -15.35 11.33 5.21
N SER A 192 -15.22 12.65 5.07
CA SER A 192 -15.23 13.60 6.19
C SER A 192 -16.55 13.60 6.99
N HIS A 193 -17.66 13.26 6.33
CA HIS A 193 -18.97 13.10 6.98
C HIS A 193 -19.19 11.70 7.59
N GLY A 194 -18.17 10.84 7.54
CA GLY A 194 -18.21 9.48 8.08
C GLY A 194 -18.89 8.46 7.17
N GLU A 195 -19.18 8.81 5.90
CA GLU A 195 -19.69 7.86 4.93
C GLU A 195 -18.61 6.87 4.50
N THR A 196 -19.05 5.69 4.05
CA THR A 196 -18.19 4.76 3.33
C THR A 196 -18.43 4.90 1.83
N VAL A 197 -17.33 5.07 1.11
CA VAL A 197 -17.31 5.14 -0.36
C VAL A 197 -17.08 3.73 -0.89
N HIS A 198 -17.90 3.27 -1.82
CA HIS A 198 -17.82 1.94 -2.42
C HIS A 198 -17.74 2.02 -3.93
N ASN A 199 -16.74 1.36 -4.52
CA ASN A 199 -16.53 1.24 -5.97
C ASN A 199 -16.73 2.58 -6.71
N TYR A 200 -16.17 3.67 -6.18
CA TYR A 200 -16.26 4.97 -6.81
C TYR A 200 -15.30 5.01 -7.99
N GLU A 201 -15.83 5.27 -9.18
CA GLU A 201 -15.03 5.40 -10.40
C GLU A 201 -14.22 6.70 -10.36
N ALA A 202 -12.91 6.56 -10.50
CA ALA A 202 -11.99 7.67 -10.53
C ALA A 202 -10.90 7.44 -11.57
N ARG A 203 -10.28 8.54 -11.99
CA ARG A 203 -9.13 8.52 -12.90
C ARG A 203 -7.93 9.09 -12.18
N LEU A 204 -6.89 8.28 -12.06
CA LEU A 204 -5.62 8.67 -11.48
C LEU A 204 -4.60 8.95 -12.56
N ARG A 205 -3.66 9.84 -12.28
CA ARG A 205 -2.54 10.17 -13.17
C ARG A 205 -1.26 9.56 -12.59
N SER A 206 -0.69 8.62 -13.31
CA SER A 206 0.61 8.03 -12.95
C SER A 206 1.76 8.98 -13.31
N LYS A 207 2.96 8.61 -12.87
CA LYS A 207 4.19 9.38 -13.09
C LYS A 207 4.56 9.54 -14.57
N ASP A 208 4.24 8.55 -15.38
CA ASP A 208 4.45 8.55 -16.84
C ASP A 208 3.36 9.31 -17.61
N GLU A 209 2.51 10.06 -16.90
CA GLU A 209 1.36 10.81 -17.43
C GLU A 209 0.22 9.93 -17.99
N SER A 210 0.32 8.60 -17.92
CA SER A 210 -0.80 7.72 -18.28
C SER A 210 -1.95 7.86 -17.29
N ILE A 211 -3.16 7.58 -17.78
CA ILE A 211 -4.37 7.64 -16.96
C ILE A 211 -4.71 6.22 -16.52
N ARG A 212 -4.83 6.02 -15.21
CA ARG A 212 -5.30 4.78 -14.61
C ARG A 212 -6.77 4.91 -14.26
N HIS A 213 -7.61 4.08 -14.86
CA HIS A 213 -9.01 3.98 -14.49
C HIS A 213 -9.11 3.06 -13.29
N VAL A 214 -9.69 3.56 -12.20
CA VAL A 214 -9.72 2.84 -10.93
C VAL A 214 -11.09 2.88 -10.27
N LEU A 215 -11.32 1.90 -9.42
CA LEU A 215 -12.43 1.88 -8.46
C LEU A 215 -11.88 2.06 -7.06
N ILE A 216 -12.36 3.10 -6.38
CA ILE A 216 -11.95 3.46 -5.03
C ILE A 216 -13.01 2.98 -4.05
N THR A 217 -12.59 2.19 -3.07
CA THR A 217 -13.40 1.91 -1.89
C THR A 217 -12.64 2.35 -0.66
N SER A 218 -13.28 3.17 0.16
CA SER A 218 -12.62 3.81 1.28
C SER A 218 -13.59 4.07 2.41
N ASN A 219 -13.10 3.96 3.64
CA ASN A 219 -13.78 4.45 4.83
C ASN A 219 -12.78 5.15 5.74
N VAL A 220 -13.28 5.74 6.83
CA VAL A 220 -12.45 6.45 7.80
C VAL A 220 -12.22 5.60 9.03
N PHE A 221 -11.00 5.65 9.57
CA PHE A 221 -10.68 5.20 10.91
C PHE A 221 -10.79 6.37 11.90
N TRP A 222 -11.68 6.21 12.87
CA TRP A 222 -11.93 7.19 13.92
C TRP A 222 -11.38 6.69 15.26
N GLU A 223 -10.72 7.57 16.00
CA GLU A 223 -10.27 7.30 17.38
C GLU A 223 -10.80 8.42 18.28
N ASN A 224 -11.62 8.05 19.28
CA ASN A 224 -12.24 9.00 20.22
C ASN A 224 -13.00 10.16 19.51
N GLY A 225 -13.64 9.87 18.37
CA GLY A 225 -14.38 10.87 17.58
C GLY A 225 -13.51 11.76 16.70
N LYS A 226 -12.18 11.52 16.64
CA LYS A 226 -11.26 12.25 15.76
C LYS A 226 -10.96 11.43 14.51
N PHE A 227 -10.94 12.09 13.35
CA PHE A 227 -10.45 11.51 12.10
C PHE A 227 -8.95 11.21 12.23
N VAL A 228 -8.56 9.95 12.10
CA VAL A 228 -7.14 9.56 12.15
C VAL A 228 -6.59 9.44 10.73
N HIS A 229 -7.19 8.57 9.92
CA HIS A 229 -6.85 8.39 8.51
C HIS A 229 -7.96 7.65 7.76
N THR A 230 -7.95 7.73 6.44
CA THR A 230 -8.73 6.85 5.57
C THR A 230 -8.11 5.47 5.51
N ARG A 231 -8.91 4.45 5.18
CA ARG A 231 -8.46 3.10 4.82
C ARG A 231 -8.96 2.85 3.42
N CYS A 232 -8.10 3.14 2.46
CA CYS A 232 -8.43 3.08 1.05
C CYS A 232 -7.86 1.83 0.41
N PHE A 233 -8.62 1.23 -0.49
CA PHE A 233 -8.09 0.29 -1.46
C PHE A 233 -8.53 0.69 -2.88
N THR A 234 -7.59 0.57 -3.80
CA THR A 234 -7.74 0.96 -5.19
C THR A 234 -7.74 -0.29 -6.07
N ARG A 235 -8.77 -0.46 -6.90
CA ARG A 235 -8.79 -1.53 -7.90
C ARG A 235 -8.56 -0.94 -9.28
N ASP A 236 -7.49 -1.36 -9.94
CA ASP A 236 -7.23 -1.00 -11.33
C ASP A 236 -8.25 -1.68 -12.26
N ILE A 237 -8.90 -0.89 -13.10
CA ILE A 237 -9.82 -1.32 -14.15
C ILE A 237 -9.42 -0.75 -15.52
N THR A 238 -8.18 -0.28 -15.68
CA THR A 238 -7.67 0.34 -16.91
C THR A 238 -7.79 -0.61 -18.09
N GLU A 239 -7.18 -1.80 -18.03
CA GLU A 239 -7.25 -2.79 -19.11
C GLU A 239 -8.69 -3.14 -19.50
N ARG A 240 -9.55 -3.27 -18.49
CA ARG A 240 -10.97 -3.57 -18.71
C ARG A 240 -11.68 -2.41 -19.42
N THR A 241 -11.46 -1.19 -18.97
CA THR A 241 -12.09 0.00 -19.55
C THR A 241 -11.60 0.22 -20.97
N GLU A 242 -10.29 0.10 -21.22
CA GLU A 242 -9.70 0.22 -22.55
C GLU A 242 -10.22 -0.86 -23.51
N ALA A 243 -10.36 -2.11 -23.05
CA ALA A 243 -10.92 -3.18 -23.86
C ALA A 243 -12.41 -2.95 -24.19
N GLU A 244 -13.20 -2.51 -23.21
CA GLU A 244 -14.61 -2.16 -23.40
C GLU A 244 -14.76 -0.97 -24.37
N GLU A 245 -13.93 0.06 -24.25
CA GLU A 245 -13.91 1.20 -25.16
C GLU A 245 -13.47 0.83 -26.58
N ALA A 246 -12.46 -0.03 -26.72
CA ALA A 246 -12.01 -0.53 -28.03
C ALA A 246 -13.12 -1.31 -28.75
N LEU A 247 -13.81 -2.20 -28.04
CA LEU A 247 -14.97 -2.93 -28.58
C LEU A 247 -16.10 -1.98 -28.96
N ARG A 248 -16.40 -0.98 -28.11
CA ARG A 248 -17.44 0.00 -28.38
C ARG A 248 -17.12 0.87 -29.60
N LEU A 249 -15.85 1.24 -29.77
CA LEU A 249 -15.39 2.01 -30.93
C LEU A 249 -15.48 1.19 -32.22
N ASP A 250 -15.14 -0.10 -32.16
CA ASP A 250 -15.28 -1.03 -33.28
C ASP A 250 -16.76 -1.18 -33.70
N GLU A 251 -17.66 -1.44 -32.75
CA GLU A 251 -19.10 -1.48 -33.01
C GLU A 251 -19.62 -0.17 -33.60
N TYR A 252 -19.20 0.98 -33.04
CA TYR A 252 -19.61 2.29 -33.53
C TYR A 252 -19.10 2.54 -34.96
N THR A 253 -17.87 2.12 -35.27
CA THR A 253 -17.28 2.23 -36.61
C THR A 253 -18.04 1.38 -37.61
N HIS A 254 -18.41 0.14 -37.24
CA HIS A 254 -19.25 -0.73 -38.06
C HIS A 254 -20.64 -0.14 -38.31
N LEU A 255 -21.27 0.45 -37.29
CA LEU A 255 -22.55 1.14 -37.44
C LEU A 255 -22.44 2.36 -38.36
N LEU A 256 -21.43 3.20 -38.20
CA LEU A 256 -21.21 4.36 -39.08
C LEU A 256 -21.01 3.91 -40.53
N ALA A 257 -20.14 2.92 -40.77
CA ALA A 257 -19.91 2.37 -42.10
C ALA A 257 -21.21 1.83 -42.72
N HIS A 258 -22.07 1.18 -41.91
CA HIS A 258 -23.37 0.68 -42.33
C HIS A 258 -24.30 1.79 -42.86
N TRP A 259 -24.30 2.98 -42.23
CA TRP A 259 -25.18 4.09 -42.58
C TRP A 259 -24.68 4.99 -43.72
N ILE A 260 -23.39 4.91 -44.08
CA ILE A 260 -22.85 5.65 -45.23
C ILE A 260 -23.51 5.15 -46.52
N ARG A 261 -24.20 6.06 -47.24
CA ARG A 261 -24.94 5.74 -48.48
C ARG A 261 -24.14 6.01 -49.75
N ASP A 262 -23.24 6.98 -49.73
CA ASP A 262 -22.54 7.45 -50.93
C ASP A 262 -21.35 6.57 -51.32
N TYR A 263 -21.00 5.59 -50.47
CA TYR A 263 -19.89 4.66 -50.70
C TYR A 263 -20.33 3.20 -50.50
N ALA A 264 -19.89 2.34 -51.42
CA ALA A 264 -20.00 0.90 -51.28
C ALA A 264 -18.85 0.37 -50.42
N ILE A 265 -19.14 0.02 -49.18
CA ILE A 265 -18.18 -0.49 -48.21
C ILE A 265 -18.56 -1.94 -47.88
N PHE A 266 -17.64 -2.86 -48.13
CA PHE A 266 -17.79 -4.28 -47.83
C PHE A 266 -16.42 -4.91 -47.58
N MET A 267 -16.39 -5.92 -46.72
CA MET A 267 -15.19 -6.73 -46.44
C MET A 267 -15.28 -8.07 -47.15
N LEU A 268 -14.13 -8.60 -47.56
CA LEU A 268 -13.99 -9.95 -48.09
C LEU A 268 -13.23 -10.83 -47.09
N ASP A 269 -13.52 -12.12 -47.04
CA ASP A 269 -12.63 -13.09 -46.38
C ASP A 269 -11.34 -13.31 -47.20
N SER A 270 -10.44 -14.15 -46.67
CA SER A 270 -9.18 -14.44 -47.35
C SER A 270 -9.39 -14.95 -48.77
N ASP A 271 -10.45 -15.72 -49.02
CA ASP A 271 -10.75 -16.37 -50.30
C ASP A 271 -11.64 -15.55 -51.23
N GLY A 272 -11.96 -14.31 -50.85
CA GLY A 272 -12.70 -13.36 -51.69
C GLY A 272 -14.22 -13.43 -51.54
N TYR A 273 -14.75 -14.09 -50.51
CA TYR A 273 -16.19 -14.11 -50.23
C TYR A 273 -16.62 -12.89 -49.41
N VAL A 274 -17.75 -12.29 -49.77
CA VAL A 274 -18.26 -11.06 -49.14
C VAL A 274 -18.74 -11.36 -47.72
N MET A 275 -18.18 -10.67 -46.72
CA MET A 275 -18.46 -10.84 -45.29
C MET A 275 -19.38 -9.76 -44.72
N THR A 276 -19.31 -8.54 -45.26
CA THR A 276 -20.16 -7.42 -44.81
C THR A 276 -20.75 -6.67 -45.98
N TRP A 277 -21.86 -5.99 -45.75
CA TRP A 277 -22.55 -5.22 -46.78
C TRP A 277 -23.21 -3.99 -46.16
N ASN A 278 -22.74 -2.79 -46.51
CA ASN A 278 -23.32 -1.55 -46.00
C ASN A 278 -24.49 -1.04 -46.87
N THR A 279 -25.22 -0.03 -46.37
CA THR A 279 -26.36 0.58 -47.09
C THR A 279 -25.94 1.13 -48.46
N GLY A 280 -24.78 1.79 -48.54
CA GLY A 280 -24.28 2.30 -49.81
C GLY A 280 -23.94 1.21 -50.82
N ALA A 281 -23.40 0.06 -50.40
CA ALA A 281 -23.15 -1.08 -51.27
C ALA A 281 -24.45 -1.65 -51.83
N ARG A 282 -25.50 -1.76 -50.99
CA ARG A 282 -26.84 -2.14 -51.44
C ARG A 282 -27.37 -1.19 -52.51
N LEU A 283 -27.27 0.12 -52.29
CA LEU A 283 -27.77 1.14 -53.21
C LEU A 283 -26.96 1.21 -54.52
N LEU A 284 -25.63 1.15 -54.44
CA LEU A 284 -24.72 1.36 -55.57
C LEU A 284 -24.48 0.09 -56.40
N LYS A 285 -24.47 -1.09 -55.78
CA LYS A 285 -24.27 -2.37 -56.46
C LYS A 285 -25.57 -3.10 -56.76
N GLY A 286 -26.69 -2.69 -56.17
CA GLY A 286 -28.03 -3.21 -56.48
C GLY A 286 -28.32 -4.62 -55.93
N TYR A 287 -27.46 -5.16 -55.06
CA TYR A 287 -27.67 -6.44 -54.41
C TYR A 287 -28.17 -6.25 -52.98
N THR A 288 -29.14 -7.06 -52.58
CA THR A 288 -29.53 -7.19 -51.17
C THR A 288 -28.52 -8.04 -50.41
N ASP A 289 -28.53 -7.92 -49.08
CA ASP A 289 -27.59 -8.58 -48.18
C ASP A 289 -27.67 -10.10 -48.34
N ASP A 290 -28.89 -10.66 -48.38
CA ASP A 290 -29.16 -12.09 -48.55
C ASP A 290 -28.63 -12.67 -49.87
N GLU A 291 -28.51 -11.84 -50.91
CA GLU A 291 -28.07 -12.27 -52.23
C GLU A 291 -26.55 -12.33 -52.38
N ILE A 292 -25.83 -11.54 -51.57
CA ILE A 292 -24.40 -11.28 -51.77
C ILE A 292 -23.52 -11.71 -50.61
N LEU A 293 -24.01 -11.74 -49.38
CA LEU A 293 -23.24 -12.26 -48.24
C LEU A 293 -22.87 -13.73 -48.47
N GLY A 294 -21.61 -14.08 -48.22
CA GLY A 294 -21.06 -15.41 -48.48
C GLY A 294 -20.88 -15.75 -49.97
N ARG A 295 -21.07 -14.81 -50.90
CA ARG A 295 -20.80 -15.00 -52.33
C ARG A 295 -19.44 -14.40 -52.70
N HIS A 296 -18.80 -15.00 -53.70
CA HIS A 296 -17.50 -14.54 -54.17
C HIS A 296 -17.62 -13.20 -54.93
N PHE A 297 -16.74 -12.25 -54.64
CA PHE A 297 -16.78 -10.88 -55.18
C PHE A 297 -16.59 -10.80 -56.70
N SER A 298 -16.11 -11.86 -57.34
CA SER A 298 -16.00 -11.93 -58.81
C SER A 298 -17.34 -11.74 -59.54
N ARG A 299 -18.48 -11.86 -58.83
CA ARG A 299 -19.82 -11.54 -59.37
C ARG A 299 -20.01 -10.05 -59.72
N PHE A 300 -19.13 -9.16 -59.23
CA PHE A 300 -19.14 -7.74 -59.58
C PHE A 300 -18.43 -7.42 -60.90
N TYR A 301 -17.76 -8.42 -61.49
CA TYR A 301 -16.99 -8.28 -62.72
C TYR A 301 -17.75 -8.88 -63.91
N THR A 302 -17.47 -8.35 -65.10
CA THR A 302 -18.02 -8.90 -66.35
C THR A 302 -17.44 -10.29 -66.64
N SER A 303 -18.09 -11.07 -67.50
CA SER A 303 -17.57 -12.39 -67.88
C SER A 303 -16.17 -12.30 -68.50
N GLU A 304 -15.92 -11.29 -69.33
CA GLU A 304 -14.61 -11.02 -69.94
C GLU A 304 -13.52 -10.76 -68.87
N ASP A 305 -13.83 -9.94 -67.86
CA ASP A 305 -12.88 -9.66 -66.78
C ASP A 305 -12.58 -10.89 -65.90
N ARG A 306 -13.58 -11.77 -65.72
CA ARG A 306 -13.43 -13.02 -64.96
C ARG A 306 -12.60 -14.04 -65.74
N GLU A 307 -12.83 -14.17 -67.04
CA GLU A 307 -12.02 -15.01 -67.92
C GLU A 307 -10.57 -14.50 -68.01
N ALA A 308 -10.38 -13.18 -67.96
CA ALA A 308 -9.06 -12.55 -67.88
C ALA A 308 -8.37 -12.71 -66.51
N GLY A 309 -9.03 -13.31 -65.51
CA GLY A 309 -8.49 -13.54 -64.17
C GLY A 309 -8.29 -12.27 -63.35
N THR A 310 -9.01 -11.19 -63.69
CA THR A 310 -8.89 -9.88 -63.01
C THR A 310 -9.21 -9.97 -61.51
N PRO A 311 -10.29 -10.64 -61.07
CA PRO A 311 -10.59 -10.79 -59.64
C PRO A 311 -9.45 -11.49 -58.87
N GLU A 312 -8.94 -12.60 -59.39
CA GLU A 312 -7.89 -13.40 -58.74
C GLU A 312 -6.57 -12.63 -58.65
N ARG A 313 -6.28 -11.80 -59.66
CA ARG A 313 -5.13 -10.89 -59.64
C ARG A 313 -5.29 -9.80 -58.58
N ILE A 314 -6.48 -9.20 -58.47
CA ILE A 314 -6.77 -8.17 -57.44
C ILE A 314 -6.68 -8.77 -56.03
N LEU A 315 -7.23 -9.97 -55.82
CA LEU A 315 -7.15 -10.66 -54.53
C LEU A 315 -5.69 -10.99 -54.14
N ARG A 316 -4.88 -11.40 -55.11
CA ARG A 316 -3.45 -11.65 -54.91
C ARG A 316 -2.69 -10.38 -54.54
N LEU A 317 -2.94 -9.29 -55.27
CA LEU A 317 -2.37 -7.96 -54.98
C LEU A 317 -2.73 -7.49 -53.57
N ALA A 318 -3.99 -7.65 -53.15
CA ALA A 318 -4.42 -7.30 -51.81
C ALA A 318 -3.70 -8.13 -50.73
N ARG A 319 -3.54 -9.45 -50.95
CA ARG A 319 -2.79 -10.33 -50.04
C ARG A 319 -1.30 -9.99 -49.95
N GLU A 320 -0.68 -9.60 -51.06
CA GLU A 320 0.76 -9.29 -51.13
C GLU A 320 1.10 -7.88 -50.64
N GLN A 321 0.18 -6.92 -50.78
CA GLN A 321 0.47 -5.49 -50.54
C GLN A 321 -0.31 -4.85 -49.38
N GLY A 322 -1.31 -5.54 -48.80
CA GLY A 322 -2.02 -5.10 -47.59
C GLY A 322 -2.64 -3.70 -47.66
N ARG A 323 -2.96 -3.21 -48.86
CA ARG A 323 -3.54 -1.88 -49.10
C ARG A 323 -5.02 -1.96 -49.45
#